data_AF-A0A8T4ZEP0-F1
#
_entry.id   AF-A0A8T4ZEP0-F1
#
_cell.length_a   1.000
_cell.length_b   1.000
_cell.length_c   1.000
_cell.angle_alpha   90.00
_cell.angle_beta   90.00
_cell.angle_gamma   90.00
#
_symmetry.space_group_name_H-M   'P 1'
#
loop_
_entity.id
_entity.type
_entity.pdbx_description
1 polymer ?
#
loop_
_entity_poly.entity_id
_entity_poly.type
_entity_poly.pdbx_seq_one_letter_code
_entity_poly.pdbx_strand_id
1 'polypeptide(L)'
;MRKAPVEASNETVVYIPEKGFVKVGELKTMLAKEVKPRVAAPAFLEIEKAVVKKVIEKGGKVSRFELLKIKNDVKKEKGTKRGVTLSRLLKDGFIARIKVPGMRPFYAVTEKGAKESGMVKG
;
A
#
# COMPACT_ATOMS: atom_id res chain seq x y z
N MET A 1 -31.54 7.55 -5.50
CA MET A 1 -30.22 7.24 -6.09
C MET A 1 -29.66 8.50 -6.74
N ARG A 2 -28.48 8.98 -6.32
CA ARG A 2 -27.79 10.04 -7.08
C ARG A 2 -27.25 9.40 -8.36
N LYS A 3 -27.65 9.91 -9.54
CA LYS A 3 -27.04 9.50 -10.81
C LYS A 3 -25.57 9.92 -10.77
N ALA A 4 -24.69 9.03 -11.23
CA ALA A 4 -23.29 9.37 -11.39
C ALA A 4 -23.18 10.55 -12.39
N PRO A 5 -22.29 11.52 -12.15
CA PRO A 5 -22.06 12.59 -13.11
C PRO A 5 -21.62 12.02 -14.45
N VAL A 6 -22.18 12.55 -15.54
CA VAL A 6 -21.86 12.14 -16.91
C VAL A 6 -20.49 12.69 -17.29
N GLU A 7 -19.61 11.85 -17.84
CA GLU A 7 -18.32 12.30 -18.35
C GLU A 7 -18.48 13.13 -19.62
N ALA A 8 -17.69 14.21 -19.75
CA ALA A 8 -17.62 14.98 -20.98
C ALA A 8 -16.92 14.17 -22.10
N SER A 9 -17.32 14.43 -23.35
CA SER A 9 -16.67 13.84 -24.54
C SER A 9 -15.21 14.26 -24.62
N ASN A 10 -14.37 13.40 -25.21
CA ASN A 10 -12.95 13.71 -25.45
C ASN A 10 -12.75 14.94 -26.36
N GLU A 11 -13.75 15.30 -27.16
CA GLU A 11 -13.73 16.46 -28.06
C GLU A 11 -14.17 17.76 -27.39
N THR A 12 -14.76 17.69 -26.19
CA THR A 12 -15.20 18.87 -25.45
C THR A 12 -13.98 19.74 -25.13
N VAL A 13 -14.10 21.05 -25.37
CA VAL A 13 -13.04 22.03 -25.10
C VAL A 13 -13.26 22.62 -23.71
N VAL A 14 -12.22 22.60 -22.88
CA VAL A 14 -12.22 23.15 -21.52
C VAL A 14 -11.15 24.23 -21.40
N TYR A 15 -11.44 25.25 -20.59
CA TYR A 15 -10.49 26.33 -20.32
C TYR A 15 -9.71 26.05 -19.03
N ILE A 16 -8.38 26.12 -19.13
CA ILE A 16 -7.46 26.08 -17.98
C ILE A 16 -6.63 27.37 -18.01
N PRO A 17 -6.62 28.17 -16.92
CA PRO A 17 -5.95 29.48 -16.91
C PRO A 17 -4.49 29.47 -17.40
N GLU A 18 -3.75 28.41 -17.10
CA GLU A 18 -2.33 28.29 -17.48
C GLU A 18 -2.11 27.68 -18.87
N LYS A 19 -3.13 27.05 -19.46
CA LYS A 19 -3.03 26.26 -20.70
C LYS A 19 -3.97 26.72 -21.81
N GLY A 20 -4.83 27.69 -21.54
CA GLY A 20 -5.87 28.16 -22.45
C GLY A 20 -6.97 27.11 -22.67
N PHE A 21 -7.55 27.14 -23.87
CA PHE A 21 -8.59 26.20 -24.29
C PHE A 21 -7.96 24.91 -24.83
N VAL A 22 -8.24 23.78 -24.16
CA VAL A 22 -7.71 22.45 -24.52
C VAL A 22 -8.83 21.43 -24.62
N LYS A 23 -8.69 20.44 -25.50
CA LYS A 23 -9.66 19.33 -25.56
C LYS A 23 -9.52 18.44 -24.33
N VAL A 24 -10.63 17.88 -23.85
CA VAL A 24 -10.64 16.95 -22.70
C VAL A 24 -9.71 15.76 -22.96
N GLY A 25 -9.65 15.23 -24.18
CA GLY A 25 -8.73 14.14 -24.54
C GLY A 25 -7.23 14.53 -24.42
N GLU A 26 -6.89 15.74 -24.84
CA GLU A 26 -5.53 16.29 -24.73
C GLU A 26 -5.19 16.57 -23.27
N LEU A 27 -6.13 17.17 -22.53
CA LEU A 27 -5.98 17.41 -21.10
C LEU A 27 -5.78 16.12 -20.32
N LYS A 28 -6.59 15.07 -20.58
CA LYS A 28 -6.42 13.75 -19.97
C LYS A 28 -5.03 13.18 -20.27
N THR A 29 -4.52 13.37 -21.49
CA THR A 29 -3.18 12.89 -21.89
C THR A 29 -2.06 13.69 -21.23
N MET A 30 -2.20 15.02 -21.13
CA MET A 30 -1.25 15.89 -20.44
C MET A 30 -1.21 15.57 -18.94
N LEU A 31 -2.38 15.46 -18.31
CA LEU A 31 -2.50 15.07 -16.90
C LEU A 31 -2.00 13.64 -16.69
N ALA A 32 -2.22 12.70 -17.60
CA ALA A 32 -1.65 11.36 -17.51
C ALA A 32 -0.12 11.35 -17.62
N LYS A 33 0.48 12.33 -18.30
CA LYS A 33 1.95 12.51 -18.38
C LYS A 33 2.51 13.24 -17.15
N GLU A 34 1.78 14.20 -16.59
CA GLU A 34 2.13 14.91 -15.34
C GLU A 34 1.91 14.05 -14.10
N VAL A 35 0.90 13.18 -14.13
CA VAL A 35 0.77 12.04 -13.24
C VAL A 35 1.88 11.08 -13.64
N LYS A 36 3.10 11.36 -13.13
CA LYS A 36 4.21 10.40 -13.11
C LYS A 36 3.62 9.02 -12.88
N PRO A 37 4.06 7.97 -13.61
CA PRO A 37 3.65 6.60 -13.30
C PRO A 37 3.81 6.47 -11.79
N ARG A 38 2.70 6.17 -11.10
CA ARG A 38 2.67 6.03 -9.63
C ARG A 38 3.95 5.31 -9.26
N VAL A 39 4.89 6.06 -8.68
CA VAL A 39 6.22 5.57 -8.36
C VAL A 39 6.04 4.24 -7.65
N ALA A 40 6.76 3.23 -8.14
CA ALA A 40 6.80 1.87 -7.61
C ALA A 40 6.60 1.87 -6.09
N ALA A 41 5.67 1.03 -5.62
CA ALA A 41 5.36 0.73 -4.21
C ALA A 41 5.54 1.92 -3.23
N PRO A 42 4.47 2.54 -2.71
CA PRO A 42 4.60 3.65 -1.78
C PRO A 42 5.57 3.29 -0.64
N ALA A 43 6.59 4.12 -0.45
CA ALA A 43 7.69 3.95 0.51
C ALA A 43 7.24 3.12 1.71
N PHE A 44 7.92 1.99 1.95
CA PHE A 44 7.66 1.11 3.09
C PHE A 44 7.64 1.96 4.35
N LEU A 45 6.42 2.22 4.84
CA LEU A 45 6.21 3.25 5.85
C LEU A 45 6.87 2.79 7.15
N GLU A 46 7.29 3.73 7.99
CA GLU A 46 7.88 3.37 9.29
C GLU A 46 6.99 2.44 10.13
N ILE A 47 5.67 2.58 9.99
CA ILE A 47 4.69 1.74 10.68
C ILE A 47 4.73 0.31 10.11
N GLU A 48 4.92 0.15 8.81
CA GLU A 48 5.04 -1.15 8.14
C GLU A 48 6.35 -1.83 8.52
N LYS A 49 7.45 -1.07 8.59
CA LYS A 49 8.74 -1.52 9.16
C LYS A 49 8.55 -2.04 10.58
N ALA A 50 7.91 -1.26 11.45
CA ALA A 50 7.69 -1.64 12.85
C ALA A 50 6.83 -2.92 12.99
N VAL A 51 5.80 -3.07 12.14
CA VAL A 51 5.01 -4.32 12.12
C VAL A 51 5.88 -5.51 11.72
N VAL A 52 6.68 -5.39 10.66
CA VAL A 52 7.54 -6.48 10.20
C VAL A 52 8.61 -6.83 11.24
N LYS A 53 9.24 -5.83 11.87
CA LYS A 53 10.21 -6.04 12.96
C LYS A 53 9.62 -6.89 14.09
N LYS A 54 8.44 -6.54 14.58
CA LYS A 54 7.77 -7.30 15.63
C LYS A 54 7.39 -8.72 15.23
N VAL A 55 7.13 -8.97 13.94
CA VAL A 55 6.91 -10.34 13.47
C VAL A 55 8.23 -11.13 13.45
N ILE A 56 9.34 -10.50 13.06
CA ILE A 56 10.68 -11.12 13.10
C ILE A 56 11.07 -11.46 14.55
N GLU A 57 10.86 -10.54 15.49
CA GLU A 57 11.13 -10.75 16.93
C GLU A 57 10.35 -11.94 17.51
N LYS A 58 9.17 -12.26 16.96
CA LYS A 58 8.38 -13.43 17.35
C LYS A 58 8.77 -14.74 16.65
N GLY A 59 9.91 -14.78 15.98
CA GLY A 59 10.39 -15.96 15.25
C GLY A 59 9.95 -15.98 13.78
N GLY A 60 9.61 -14.82 13.20
CA GLY A 60 9.39 -14.66 11.76
C GLY A 60 8.07 -15.21 11.20
N LYS A 61 7.25 -15.87 12.03
CA LYS A 61 5.94 -16.42 11.67
C LYS A 61 4.88 -16.12 12.73
N VAL A 62 3.69 -15.72 12.30
CA VAL A 62 2.57 -15.38 13.21
C VAL A 62 1.23 -15.81 12.64
N SER A 63 0.28 -16.13 13.53
CA SER A 63 -1.12 -16.34 13.15
C SER A 63 -1.80 -15.03 12.70
N ARG A 64 -2.99 -15.13 12.08
CA ARG A 64 -3.78 -13.93 11.72
C ARG A 64 -4.11 -13.08 12.94
N PHE A 65 -4.46 -13.71 14.05
CA PHE A 65 -4.82 -13.02 15.29
C PHE A 65 -3.63 -12.25 15.87
N GLU A 66 -2.47 -12.89 15.95
CA GLU A 66 -1.25 -12.26 16.43
C GLU A 66 -0.80 -11.12 15.54
N LEU A 67 -0.90 -11.27 14.22
CA LEU A 67 -0.57 -10.21 13.28
C LEU A 67 -1.48 -8.99 13.45
N LEU A 68 -2.78 -9.20 13.69
CA LEU A 68 -3.71 -8.11 14.01
C LEU A 68 -3.37 -7.44 15.34
N LYS A 69 -3.00 -8.23 16.36
CA LYS A 69 -2.54 -7.70 17.65
C LYS A 69 -1.29 -6.82 17.49
N ILE A 70 -0.25 -7.32 16.81
CA ILE A 70 0.97 -6.57 16.51
C ILE A 70 0.65 -5.25 15.81
N LYS A 71 -0.21 -5.28 14.79
CA LYS A 71 -0.60 -4.06 14.06
C LYS A 71 -1.29 -3.04 14.96
N ASN A 72 -2.16 -3.48 15.86
CA ASN A 72 -2.85 -2.60 16.79
C ASN A 72 -1.88 -2.02 17.82
N ASP A 73 -0.94 -2.82 18.31
CA ASP A 73 0.08 -2.39 19.26
C ASP A 73 1.01 -1.34 18.62
N VAL A 74 1.51 -1.59 17.41
CA VAL A 74 2.32 -0.62 16.65
C VAL A 74 1.54 0.66 16.37
N LYS A 75 0.24 0.56 16.04
CA LYS A 75 -0.62 1.73 15.83
C LYS A 75 -0.72 2.59 17.09
N LYS A 76 -0.89 1.96 18.26
CA LYS A 76 -0.93 2.64 19.56
C LYS A 76 0.41 3.30 19.89
N GLU A 77 1.50 2.58 19.73
CA GLU A 77 2.87 3.08 20.01
C GLU A 77 3.24 4.30 19.16
N LYS A 78 2.89 4.28 17.87
CA LYS A 78 3.20 5.39 16.95
C LYS A 78 2.20 6.54 17.05
N GLY A 79 1.11 6.42 17.82
CA GLY A 79 0.11 7.47 18.00
C GLY A 79 -0.61 7.89 16.71
N THR A 80 -0.62 7.06 15.67
CA THR A 80 -1.15 7.44 14.35
C THR A 80 -2.58 6.94 14.12
N LYS A 81 -3.40 7.77 13.47
CA LYS A 81 -4.70 7.34 12.94
C LYS A 81 -4.55 6.48 11.68
N ARG A 82 -3.46 6.64 10.92
CA ARG A 82 -3.12 5.86 9.72
C ARG A 82 -2.66 4.45 10.12
N GLY A 83 -3.56 3.47 10.01
CA GLY A 83 -3.23 2.07 10.21
C GLY A 83 -2.54 1.45 9.00
N VAL A 84 -1.62 0.51 9.25
CA VAL A 84 -1.11 -0.38 8.20
C VAL A 84 -2.21 -1.34 7.79
N THR A 85 -2.43 -1.56 6.49
CA THR A 85 -3.36 -2.57 6.00
C THR A 85 -2.63 -3.88 5.75
N LEU A 86 -3.27 -5.00 6.13
CA LEU A 86 -2.70 -6.33 5.90
C LEU A 86 -2.52 -6.58 4.39
N SER A 87 -3.49 -6.12 3.61
CA SER A 87 -3.50 -6.20 2.15
C SER A 87 -2.26 -5.55 1.53
N ARG A 88 -1.77 -4.45 2.11
CA ARG A 88 -0.58 -3.76 1.61
C ARG A 88 0.70 -4.54 1.89
N LEU A 89 0.89 -5.03 3.11
CA LEU A 89 2.04 -5.88 3.46
C LEU A 89 2.13 -7.14 2.58
N LEU A 90 0.98 -7.72 2.21
CA LEU A 90 0.90 -8.86 1.29
C LEU A 90 1.19 -8.45 -0.17
N LYS A 91 0.55 -7.37 -0.64
CA LYS A 91 0.68 -6.90 -2.03
C LYS A 91 2.10 -6.42 -2.34
N ASP A 92 2.74 -5.76 -1.38
CA ASP A 92 4.10 -5.24 -1.54
C ASP A 92 5.17 -6.32 -1.27
N GLY A 93 4.74 -7.53 -0.87
CA GLY A 93 5.59 -8.71 -0.75
C GLY A 93 6.46 -8.73 0.51
N PHE A 94 6.08 -8.03 1.58
CA PHE A 94 6.82 -8.01 2.86
C PHE A 94 6.51 -9.18 3.77
N ILE A 95 5.30 -9.73 3.63
CA ILE A 95 4.87 -10.95 4.31
C ILE A 95 4.17 -11.86 3.30
N ALA A 96 4.22 -13.16 3.53
CA ALA A 96 3.52 -14.16 2.75
C ALA A 96 2.54 -14.92 3.64
N ARG A 97 1.33 -15.18 3.13
CA ARG A 97 0.39 -16.09 3.77
C ARG A 97 0.71 -17.52 3.34
N ILE A 98 1.03 -18.37 4.30
CA ILE A 98 1.33 -19.79 4.07
C ILE A 98 0.12 -20.62 4.49
N LYS A 99 -0.31 -21.53 3.61
CA LYS A 99 -1.37 -22.50 3.88
C LYS A 99 -0.82 -23.90 3.60
N VAL A 100 -0.69 -24.71 4.64
CA VAL A 100 -0.27 -26.11 4.56
C VAL A 100 -1.49 -26.98 4.89
N PRO A 101 -1.78 -28.04 4.12
CA PRO A 101 -2.83 -29.00 4.48
C PRO A 101 -2.63 -29.55 5.90
N GLY A 102 -3.71 -29.62 6.68
CA GLY A 102 -3.65 -30.08 8.08
C GLY A 102 -3.17 -29.03 9.10
N MET A 103 -2.75 -27.84 8.67
CA MET A 103 -2.33 -26.75 9.56
C MET A 103 -3.18 -25.49 9.40
N ARG A 104 -3.28 -24.70 10.47
CA ARG A 104 -3.89 -23.38 10.38
C ARG A 104 -3.00 -22.45 9.56
N PRO A 105 -3.56 -21.62 8.64
CA PRO A 105 -2.78 -20.66 7.88
C PRO A 105 -2.06 -19.66 8.80
N PHE A 106 -0.82 -19.34 8.44
CA PHE A 106 0.00 -18.34 9.14
C PHE A 106 0.63 -17.37 8.15
N TYR A 107 1.22 -16.31 8.68
CA TYR A 107 1.94 -15.30 7.92
C TYR A 107 3.41 -15.36 8.29
N ALA A 108 4.28 -15.42 7.29
CA ALA A 108 5.72 -15.40 7.47
C ALA A 108 6.31 -14.13 6.83
N VAL A 109 7.37 -13.59 7.43
CA VAL A 109 8.12 -12.47 6.84
C VAL A 109 8.91 -12.98 5.65
N THR A 110 8.85 -12.26 4.53
CA THR A 110 9.65 -12.58 3.33
C THR A 110 11.06 -12.01 3.48
N GLU A 111 11.99 -12.48 2.66
CA GLU A 111 13.34 -11.92 2.58
C GLU A 111 13.32 -10.40 2.32
N LYS A 112 12.44 -9.95 1.41
CA LYS A 112 12.23 -8.53 1.13
C LYS A 112 11.79 -7.76 2.38
N GLY A 113 10.80 -8.28 3.12
CA GLY A 113 10.35 -7.69 4.37
C GLY A 113 11.46 -7.61 5.42
N ALA A 114 12.27 -8.66 5.53
CA ALA A 114 13.38 -8.71 6.47
C ALA A 114 14.46 -7.64 6.16
N LYS A 115 14.87 -7.53 4.90
CA LYS A 115 15.87 -6.53 4.45
C LYS A 115 15.34 -5.10 4.60
N GLU A 116 14.12 -4.83 4.14
CA GLU A 116 13.54 -3.48 4.20
C GLU A 116 13.17 -3.04 5.63
N SER A 117 12.99 -4.00 6.55
CA SER A 117 12.83 -3.71 7.98
C SER A 117 14.14 -3.24 8.64
N GLY A 118 15.29 -3.50 8.01
CA GLY A 118 16.61 -3.21 8.55
C GLY A 118 17.06 -4.14 9.68
N MET A 119 16.38 -5.28 9.89
CA MET A 119 16.79 -6.31 10.86
C MET A 119 17.81 -7.30 10.30
N VAL A 120 17.82 -7.52 9.00
CA VAL A 120 18.80 -8.37 8.32
C VAL A 120 19.62 -7.45 7.40
N LYS A 121 20.93 -7.36 7.65
CA LYS A 121 21.85 -6.70 6.71
C LYS A 121 21.87 -7.55 5.44
N GLY A 122 21.46 -6.94 4.33
CA GLY A 122 21.68 -7.47 2.99
C GLY A 122 23.11 -7.22 2.55
#